data_AF-A0A7X6YU70-F1
#
_entry.id   AF-A0A7X6YU70-F1
#
_cell.length_a   1.000
_cell.length_b   1.000
_cell.length_c   1.000
_cell.angle_alpha   90.00
_cell.angle_beta   90.00
_cell.angle_gamma   90.00
#
_symmetry.space_group_name_H-M   'P 1'
#
loop_
_entity.id
_entity.type
_entity.pdbx_description
1 polymer ?
#
loop_
_entity_poly.entity_id
_entity_poly.type
_entity_poly.pdbx_seq_one_letter_code
_entity_poly.pdbx_strand_id
1 'polypeptide(L)'
;MAKKDEEPKKGQTMGSGYTPFSKEDIKQGDNQNEKAEQLFLELLDIPKRAAKKKKKGKEVEDDDFYPTSMDETLRMENMLNQVEEAIEDRSDEEFLGYVNWMRNVLNWSKTRHWEFAWWIVICVFVVSIFFFVQANKEKDDLLKVKNWTEDQIKSSQSASIASYEKSVNYYQEKLAIDTLSKDVRKGYEESLKKVNKNLESVQKMSVKEFHKDKIRDAAKDVRSKRASAIWCLIWIGLYILALRPYGYMISKRRVEAKIYSGMRYALFTIAGALLGAAASMQVTTYITKWSDGSTTRDSDALGVLAIQIIFILLAIALVLVIARIVIVVAAISGFIRNYDLIAIAKKLFARTEQAVKQVK
;
A
#
# COMPACT_ATOMS: atom_id res chain seq x y z
N MET A 1 33.55 28.58 19.46
CA MET A 1 32.24 29.24 19.21
C MET A 1 31.17 28.22 19.51
N ALA A 2 30.57 28.31 20.70
CA ALA A 2 29.49 27.43 21.11
C ALA A 2 28.34 27.51 20.09
N LYS A 3 27.85 26.37 19.61
CA LYS A 3 26.58 26.34 18.89
C LYS A 3 25.54 26.79 19.91
N LYS A 4 24.92 27.95 19.67
CA LYS A 4 23.73 28.38 20.41
C LYS A 4 22.73 27.23 20.38
N ASP A 5 22.14 26.93 21.53
CA ASP A 5 20.99 26.07 21.71
C ASP A 5 19.89 26.46 20.71
N GLU A 6 19.88 25.83 19.53
CA GLU A 6 18.73 25.90 18.64
C GLU A 6 17.68 25.01 19.29
N GLU A 7 16.68 25.66 19.93
CA GLU A 7 15.43 24.99 20.30
C GLU A 7 14.98 24.08 19.13
N PRO A 8 14.53 22.84 19.41
CA PRO A 8 14.18 21.89 18.38
C PRO A 8 13.17 22.53 17.42
N LYS A 9 13.52 22.60 16.14
CA LYS A 9 12.64 23.16 15.10
C LYS A 9 11.31 22.42 15.14
N LYS A 10 10.19 23.17 15.15
CA LYS A 10 8.81 22.62 15.17
C LYS A 10 8.72 21.35 14.29
N GLY A 11 8.57 20.19 14.92
CA GLY A 11 8.43 18.89 14.25
C GLY A 11 9.58 17.89 14.42
N GLN A 12 10.69 18.25 15.07
CA GLN A 12 11.71 17.28 15.47
C GLN A 12 11.22 16.47 16.68
N THR A 13 10.88 15.21 16.43
CA THR A 13 10.44 14.24 17.44
C THR A 13 11.46 13.10 17.53
N MET A 14 11.44 12.28 18.59
CA MET A 14 12.24 11.05 18.65
C MET A 14 11.99 10.14 17.43
N GLY A 15 10.77 10.19 16.87
CA GLY A 15 10.39 9.51 15.63
C GLY A 15 11.16 9.96 14.36
N SER A 16 11.78 11.14 14.41
CA SER A 16 12.64 11.66 13.33
C SER A 16 14.11 11.24 13.47
N GLY A 17 14.49 10.65 14.61
CA GLY A 17 15.88 10.31 14.92
C GLY A 17 16.74 11.53 15.24
N TYR A 18 16.13 12.58 15.76
CA TYR A 18 16.80 13.80 16.21
C TYR A 18 17.64 13.51 17.46
N THR A 19 18.85 14.08 17.51
CA THR A 19 19.78 14.09 18.63
C THR A 19 20.04 15.54 19.04
N PRO A 20 19.80 15.93 20.31
CA PRO A 20 19.95 17.32 20.74
C PRO A 20 21.38 17.72 21.07
N PHE A 21 22.30 16.77 21.19
CA PHE A 21 23.70 16.98 21.55
C PHE A 21 24.62 16.09 20.70
N SER A 22 25.90 16.44 20.63
CA SER A 22 26.97 15.61 20.09
C SER A 22 27.90 15.13 21.21
N LYS A 23 28.83 14.22 20.90
CA LYS A 23 29.76 13.67 21.91
C LYS A 23 30.65 14.75 22.53
N GLU A 24 30.97 15.79 21.77
CA GLU A 24 31.82 16.90 22.20
C GLU A 24 31.13 17.84 23.21
N ASP A 25 29.79 17.77 23.32
CA ASP A 25 29.02 18.56 24.28
C ASP A 25 29.09 17.95 25.70
N ILE A 26 29.54 16.70 25.82
CA ILE A 26 29.78 16.04 27.12
C ILE A 26 31.14 16.50 27.62
N LYS A 27 31.14 17.26 28.72
CA LYS A 27 32.37 17.74 29.34
C LYS A 27 33.23 16.53 29.72
N GLN A 28 34.54 16.65 29.50
CA GLN A 28 35.52 15.71 30.02
C GLN A 28 36.44 16.51 30.92
N GLY A 29 36.42 16.22 32.22
CA GLY A 29 37.39 16.77 33.17
C GLY A 29 36.86 17.79 34.21
N ASP A 30 35.55 17.83 34.49
CA ASP A 30 35.06 18.39 35.77
C ASP A 30 34.97 17.25 36.80
N ASN A 31 35.80 17.34 37.85
CA ASN A 31 36.26 16.24 38.69
C ASN A 31 35.20 15.39 39.43
N GLN A 32 33.90 15.70 39.37
CA GLN A 32 32.87 15.00 40.16
C GLN A 32 32.06 13.95 39.38
N ASN A 33 31.75 14.19 38.09
CA ASN A 33 30.97 13.23 37.28
C ASN A 33 31.81 12.49 36.23
N GLU A 34 33.13 12.62 36.24
CA GLU A 34 34.05 12.10 35.22
C GLU A 34 33.80 10.62 34.87
N LYS A 35 33.56 9.78 35.90
CA LYS A 35 33.26 8.35 35.71
C LYS A 35 31.92 8.12 34.99
N ALA A 36 30.90 8.90 35.34
CA ALA A 36 29.58 8.81 34.71
C ALA A 36 29.62 9.32 33.26
N GLU A 37 30.35 10.40 33.00
CA GLU A 37 30.57 10.97 31.66
C GLU A 37 31.30 9.97 30.74
N GLN A 38 32.35 9.32 31.24
CA GLN A 38 33.07 8.28 30.50
C GLN A 38 32.17 7.09 30.15
N LEU A 39 31.41 6.57 31.12
CA LEU A 39 30.45 5.49 30.89
C LEU A 39 29.34 5.91 29.89
N PHE A 40 28.92 7.17 29.92
CA PHE A 40 27.92 7.67 28.99
C PHE A 40 28.46 7.77 27.57
N LEU A 41 29.71 8.21 27.40
CA LEU A 41 30.38 8.20 26.10
C LEU A 41 30.53 6.78 25.53
N GLU A 42 30.91 5.80 26.36
CA GLU A 42 30.94 4.39 25.96
C GLU A 42 29.56 3.87 25.53
N LEU A 43 28.50 4.30 26.23
CA LEU A 43 27.13 3.98 25.85
C LEU A 43 26.78 4.50 24.46
N LEU A 44 27.22 5.72 24.11
CA LEU A 44 26.98 6.33 22.81
C LEU A 44 27.71 5.60 21.67
N ASP A 45 28.72 4.78 21.99
CA ASP A 45 29.47 3.96 21.03
C ASP A 45 28.87 2.56 20.80
N ILE A 46 27.88 2.15 21.59
CA ILE A 46 27.21 0.85 21.42
C ILE A 46 26.53 0.70 20.04
N PRO A 47 25.79 1.70 19.53
CA PRO A 47 25.18 1.64 18.20
C PRO A 47 26.26 1.67 17.09
N LYS A 48 26.82 0.52 16.72
CA LYS A 48 27.84 0.43 15.67
C LYS A 48 27.25 0.73 14.29
N ARG A 49 27.54 1.90 13.72
CA ARG A 49 27.38 2.15 12.27
C ARG A 49 28.73 2.24 11.59
N ALA A 50 29.02 1.27 10.73
CA ALA A 50 29.99 1.47 9.67
C ALA A 50 29.39 2.43 8.63
N ALA A 51 29.75 3.72 8.68
CA ALA A 51 30.19 4.53 7.54
C ALA A 51 29.94 6.03 7.77
N LYS A 52 31.05 6.76 7.86
CA LYS A 52 31.16 8.18 7.52
C LYS A 52 30.45 8.44 6.19
N LYS A 53 29.44 9.31 6.15
CA LYS A 53 28.90 9.82 4.88
C LYS A 53 29.59 11.11 4.51
N LYS A 54 30.31 11.12 3.39
CA LYS A 54 30.78 12.36 2.75
C LYS A 54 29.58 13.09 2.15
N LYS A 55 29.24 14.25 2.70
CA LYS A 55 28.24 15.15 2.12
C LYS A 55 28.93 16.46 1.74
N LYS A 56 28.98 16.79 0.44
CA LYS A 56 29.62 18.01 -0.09
C LYS A 56 31.05 18.24 0.44
N GLY A 57 31.90 17.21 0.41
CA GLY A 57 33.31 17.34 0.79
C GLY A 57 33.60 17.46 2.30
N LYS A 58 32.57 17.48 3.17
CA LYS A 58 32.74 17.36 4.62
C LYS A 58 32.35 15.96 5.08
N GLU A 59 33.21 15.35 5.89
CA GLU A 59 32.82 14.20 6.72
C GLU A 59 31.88 14.74 7.79
N VAL A 60 30.64 14.27 7.80
CA VAL A 60 29.68 14.56 8.86
C VAL A 60 29.46 13.23 9.55
N GLU A 61 29.88 13.13 10.81
CA GLU A 61 29.51 12.02 11.67
C GLU A 61 27.99 12.05 11.83
N ASP A 62 27.35 10.91 11.57
CA ASP A 62 25.92 10.75 11.76
C ASP A 62 25.78 10.45 13.26
N ASP A 63 25.62 11.50 14.08
CA ASP A 63 25.43 11.45 15.54
C ASP A 63 24.08 10.80 15.88
N ASP A 64 23.92 9.54 15.50
CA ASP A 64 22.67 8.80 15.59
C ASP A 64 22.83 7.69 16.63
N PHE A 65 22.68 8.10 17.89
CA PHE A 65 22.83 7.25 19.07
C PHE A 65 21.64 6.31 19.30
N TYR A 66 20.73 6.17 18.33
CA TYR A 66 19.55 5.31 18.49
C TYR A 66 19.93 3.83 18.34
N PRO A 67 19.48 2.94 19.24
CA PRO A 67 19.71 1.50 19.12
C PRO A 67 19.05 0.96 17.84
N THR A 68 19.64 -0.09 17.25
CA THR A 68 19.15 -0.71 16.01
C THR A 68 18.58 -2.12 16.19
N SER A 69 18.74 -2.67 17.40
CA SER A 69 18.23 -3.98 17.79
C SER A 69 17.78 -3.99 19.25
N MET A 70 16.98 -4.99 19.61
CA MET A 70 16.55 -5.20 21.00
C MET A 70 17.76 -5.47 21.92
N ASP A 71 18.72 -6.25 21.45
CA ASP A 71 19.92 -6.58 22.21
C ASP A 71 20.81 -5.36 22.46
N GLU A 72 20.99 -4.49 21.46
CA GLU A 72 21.63 -3.18 21.65
C GLU A 72 20.85 -2.31 22.64
N THR A 73 19.52 -2.28 22.55
CA THR A 73 18.67 -1.50 23.45
C THR A 73 18.86 -1.95 24.91
N LEU A 74 18.93 -3.26 25.16
CA LEU A 74 19.16 -3.83 26.49
C LEU A 74 20.59 -3.56 27.00
N ARG A 75 21.60 -3.66 26.11
CA ARG A 75 22.99 -3.33 26.47
C ARG A 75 23.14 -1.86 26.84
N MET A 76 22.55 -0.96 26.06
CA MET A 76 22.53 0.47 26.36
C MET A 76 21.75 0.76 27.64
N GLU A 77 20.64 0.07 27.91
CA GLU A 77 19.87 0.25 29.15
C GLU A 77 20.66 -0.16 30.38
N ASN A 78 21.38 -1.29 30.31
CA ASN A 78 22.24 -1.72 31.41
C ASN A 78 23.39 -0.73 31.66
N MET A 79 24.00 -0.22 30.60
CA MET A 79 25.07 0.77 30.72
C MET A 79 24.54 2.12 31.23
N LEU A 80 23.33 2.53 30.82
CA LEU A 80 22.69 3.75 31.32
C LEU A 80 22.37 3.65 32.82
N ASN A 81 22.01 2.46 33.31
CA ASN A 81 21.86 2.23 34.75
C ASN A 81 23.19 2.41 35.49
N GLN A 82 24.31 1.92 34.93
CA GLN A 82 25.64 2.12 35.49
C GLN A 82 26.06 3.60 35.48
N VAL A 83 25.70 4.34 34.42
CA VAL A 83 25.89 5.79 34.37
C VAL A 83 25.13 6.46 35.50
N GLU A 84 23.82 6.19 35.64
CA GLU A 84 22.98 6.79 36.70
C GLU A 84 23.46 6.46 38.12
N GLU A 85 24.01 5.26 38.33
CA GLU A 85 24.62 4.86 39.60
C GLU A 85 25.95 5.56 39.89
N ALA A 86 26.69 5.94 38.84
CA ALA A 86 27.99 6.62 38.94
C ALA A 86 27.90 8.15 39.02
N ILE A 87 26.70 8.74 38.92
CA ILE A 87 26.50 10.20 39.04
C ILE A 87 26.71 10.60 40.50
N GLU A 88 27.74 11.41 40.75
CA GLU A 88 28.06 11.94 42.08
C GLU A 88 27.43 13.32 42.28
N ASP A 89 27.53 14.21 41.28
CA ASP A 89 26.90 15.53 41.29
C ASP A 89 25.57 15.53 40.53
N ARG A 90 24.48 15.66 41.30
CA ARG A 90 23.12 15.75 40.76
C ARG A 90 22.66 17.19 40.47
N SER A 91 23.52 18.18 40.69
CA SER A 91 23.24 19.59 40.35
C SER A 91 23.64 19.94 38.91
N ASP A 92 24.38 19.06 38.23
CA ASP A 92 24.67 19.17 36.80
C ASP A 92 23.43 18.86 35.94
N GLU A 93 22.58 19.88 35.79
CA GLU A 93 21.34 19.80 35.00
C GLU A 93 21.61 19.51 33.52
N GLU A 94 22.78 19.88 33.00
CA GLU A 94 23.15 19.68 31.60
C GLU A 94 23.42 18.19 31.33
N PHE A 95 24.29 17.56 32.12
CA PHE A 95 24.59 16.14 32.00
C PHE A 95 23.36 15.26 32.32
N LEU A 96 22.61 15.61 33.37
CA LEU A 96 21.35 14.92 33.69
C LEU A 96 20.32 15.05 32.56
N GLY A 97 20.31 16.18 31.85
CA GLY A 97 19.53 16.38 30.63
C GLY A 97 19.85 15.35 29.55
N TYR A 98 21.14 15.08 29.31
CA TYR A 98 21.59 14.08 28.34
C TYR A 98 21.21 12.65 28.76
N VAL A 99 21.42 12.29 30.02
CA VAL A 99 21.06 10.98 30.59
C VAL A 99 19.56 10.73 30.49
N ASN A 100 18.74 11.71 30.89
CA ASN A 100 17.28 11.61 30.82
C ASN A 100 16.78 11.54 29.38
N TRP A 101 17.39 12.30 28.47
CA TRP A 101 17.08 12.19 27.04
C TRP A 101 17.36 10.78 26.51
N MET A 102 18.51 10.19 26.85
CA MET A 102 18.85 8.83 26.45
C MET A 102 17.88 7.80 27.05
N ARG A 103 17.50 7.96 28.32
CA ARG A 103 16.49 7.12 28.98
C ARG A 103 15.16 7.14 28.21
N ASN A 104 14.75 8.33 27.79
CA ASN A 104 13.56 8.50 26.97
C ASN A 104 13.70 7.83 25.59
N VAL A 105 14.86 7.94 24.95
CA VAL A 105 15.15 7.24 23.68
C VAL A 105 15.08 5.73 23.83
N LEU A 106 15.65 5.15 24.89
CA LEU A 106 15.60 3.70 25.13
C LEU A 106 14.18 3.23 25.45
N ASN A 107 13.43 3.97 26.27
CA ASN A 107 12.02 3.68 26.55
C ASN A 107 11.16 3.76 25.28
N TRP A 108 11.34 4.81 24.48
CA TRP A 108 10.68 4.95 23.18
C TRP A 108 11.07 3.80 22.24
N SER A 109 12.34 3.40 22.22
CA SER A 109 12.87 2.33 21.38
C SER A 109 12.26 0.95 21.69
N LYS A 110 11.95 0.68 22.97
CA LYS A 110 11.27 -0.55 23.43
C LYS A 110 9.77 -0.58 23.13
N THR A 111 9.15 0.57 22.85
CA THR A 111 7.71 0.64 22.54
C THR A 111 7.46 0.50 21.04
N ARG A 112 6.24 0.09 20.68
CA ARG A 112 5.84 -0.06 19.28
C ARG A 112 5.02 1.14 18.80
N HIS A 113 5.41 1.69 17.66
CA HIS A 113 4.83 2.90 17.09
C HIS A 113 4.09 2.62 15.79
N TRP A 114 2.99 3.33 15.55
CA TRP A 114 2.23 3.25 14.31
C TRP A 114 2.82 4.18 13.27
N GLU A 115 3.33 3.58 12.20
CA GLU A 115 4.14 4.29 11.19
C GLU A 115 3.60 4.02 9.78
N PHE A 116 2.28 3.86 9.69
CA PHE A 116 1.58 3.56 8.44
C PHE A 116 1.12 4.83 7.73
N ALA A 117 0.98 4.76 6.41
CA ALA A 117 0.58 5.88 5.60
C ALA A 117 -0.95 5.93 5.45
N TRP A 118 -1.57 6.96 6.03
CA TRP A 118 -3.03 7.14 6.01
C TRP A 118 -3.63 7.21 4.60
N TRP A 119 -2.92 7.79 3.64
CA TRP A 119 -3.41 7.87 2.26
C TRP A 119 -3.65 6.47 1.65
N ILE A 120 -2.83 5.46 1.99
CA ILE A 120 -3.01 4.09 1.52
C ILE A 120 -4.30 3.51 2.11
N VAL A 121 -4.51 3.71 3.42
CA VAL A 121 -5.71 3.24 4.12
C VAL A 121 -6.96 3.86 3.50
N ILE A 122 -6.97 5.17 3.28
CA ILE A 122 -8.10 5.89 2.68
C ILE A 122 -8.36 5.40 1.26
N CYS A 123 -7.34 5.31 0.40
CA CYS A 123 -7.49 4.84 -0.98
C CYS A 123 -8.07 3.41 -1.03
N VAL A 124 -7.52 2.48 -0.24
CA VAL A 124 -8.00 1.09 -0.22
C VAL A 124 -9.39 0.98 0.38
N PHE A 125 -9.74 1.83 1.34
CA PHE A 125 -11.09 1.90 1.90
C PHE A 125 -12.12 2.40 0.87
N VAL A 126 -11.79 3.45 0.11
CA VAL A 126 -12.63 3.93 -1.01
C VAL A 126 -12.85 2.83 -2.04
N VAL A 127 -11.81 2.04 -2.37
CA VAL A 127 -11.96 0.89 -3.27
C VAL A 127 -12.85 -0.20 -2.67
N SER A 128 -12.78 -0.44 -1.37
CA SER A 128 -13.69 -1.38 -0.69
C SER A 128 -15.15 -0.93 -0.83
N ILE A 129 -15.45 0.35 -0.59
CA ILE A 129 -16.78 0.93 -0.79
C ILE A 129 -17.24 0.77 -2.24
N PHE A 130 -16.38 1.08 -3.20
CA PHE A 130 -16.67 0.91 -4.63
C PHE A 130 -17.08 -0.52 -4.98
N PHE A 131 -16.36 -1.53 -4.46
CA PHE A 131 -16.73 -2.93 -4.67
C PHE A 131 -18.03 -3.33 -3.98
N PHE A 132 -18.36 -2.76 -2.80
CA PHE A 132 -19.67 -2.97 -2.18
C PHE A 132 -20.81 -2.35 -3.00
N VAL A 133 -20.61 -1.15 -3.54
CA VAL A 133 -21.59 -0.50 -4.43
C VAL A 133 -21.80 -1.33 -5.69
N GLN A 134 -20.72 -1.81 -6.33
CA GLN A 134 -20.84 -2.74 -7.46
C GLN A 134 -21.58 -4.02 -7.07
N ALA A 135 -21.25 -4.64 -5.94
CA ALA A 135 -21.91 -5.84 -5.48
C ALA A 135 -23.43 -5.66 -5.28
N ASN A 136 -23.87 -4.45 -4.89
CA ASN A 136 -25.29 -4.14 -4.77
C ASN A 136 -25.96 -4.00 -6.15
N LYS A 137 -25.31 -3.35 -7.12
CA LYS A 137 -25.80 -3.30 -8.50
C LYS A 137 -25.94 -4.70 -9.11
N GLU A 138 -24.91 -5.53 -8.97
CA GLU A 138 -24.95 -6.94 -9.43
C GLU A 138 -26.04 -7.75 -8.71
N LYS A 139 -26.36 -7.40 -7.45
CA LYS A 139 -27.43 -8.06 -6.69
C LYS A 139 -28.80 -7.70 -7.27
N ASP A 140 -29.00 -6.44 -7.68
CA ASP A 140 -30.23 -6.01 -8.34
C ASP A 140 -30.38 -6.70 -9.70
N ASP A 141 -29.29 -6.86 -10.45
CA ASP A 141 -29.30 -7.60 -11.71
C ASP A 141 -29.55 -9.10 -11.50
N LEU A 142 -29.00 -9.71 -10.45
CA LEU A 142 -29.35 -11.07 -10.03
C LEU A 142 -30.86 -11.22 -9.72
N LEU A 143 -31.48 -10.23 -9.08
CA LEU A 143 -32.92 -10.23 -8.81
C LEU A 143 -33.73 -10.15 -10.11
N LYS A 144 -33.30 -9.33 -11.08
CA LYS A 144 -33.91 -9.28 -12.42
C LYS A 144 -33.81 -10.64 -13.11
N VAL A 145 -32.64 -11.27 -13.11
CA VAL A 145 -32.42 -12.59 -13.73
C VAL A 145 -33.32 -13.65 -13.06
N LYS A 146 -33.41 -13.65 -11.73
CA LYS A 146 -34.30 -14.59 -11.01
C LYS A 146 -35.76 -14.46 -11.40
N ASN A 147 -36.19 -13.25 -11.75
CA ASN A 147 -37.57 -12.92 -12.09
C ASN A 147 -37.86 -12.92 -13.60
N TRP A 148 -36.95 -13.46 -14.43
CA TRP A 148 -37.20 -13.59 -15.87
C TRP A 148 -38.45 -14.42 -16.17
N THR A 149 -39.25 -13.98 -17.13
CA THR A 149 -40.34 -14.78 -17.68
C THR A 149 -39.80 -15.91 -18.54
N GLU A 150 -40.61 -16.95 -18.76
CA GLU A 150 -40.19 -18.10 -19.59
C GLU A 150 -39.78 -17.68 -21.01
N ASP A 151 -40.48 -16.70 -21.59
CA ASP A 151 -40.15 -16.14 -22.91
C ASP A 151 -38.80 -15.40 -22.92
N GLN A 152 -38.49 -14.65 -21.85
CA GLN A 152 -37.19 -14.01 -21.70
C GLN A 152 -36.06 -15.03 -21.56
N ILE A 153 -36.29 -16.13 -20.84
CA ILE A 153 -35.31 -17.22 -20.70
C ILE A 153 -35.06 -17.87 -22.06
N LYS A 154 -36.13 -18.23 -22.80
CA LYS A 154 -36.02 -18.82 -24.15
C LYS A 154 -35.31 -17.89 -25.12
N SER A 155 -35.66 -16.59 -25.12
CA SER A 155 -35.01 -15.59 -25.96
C SER A 155 -33.53 -15.41 -25.61
N SER A 156 -33.16 -15.47 -24.34
CA SER A 156 -31.75 -15.39 -23.93
C SER A 156 -30.96 -16.66 -24.31
N GLN A 157 -31.60 -17.83 -24.24
CA GLN A 157 -31.03 -19.10 -24.68
C GLN A 157 -30.78 -19.10 -26.18
N SER A 158 -31.76 -18.70 -27.00
CA SER A 158 -31.60 -18.61 -28.45
C SER A 158 -30.53 -17.58 -28.85
N ALA A 159 -30.49 -16.42 -28.19
CA ALA A 159 -29.43 -15.44 -28.40
C ALA A 159 -28.03 -15.99 -28.05
N SER A 160 -27.92 -16.79 -26.98
CA SER A 160 -26.66 -17.44 -26.61
C SER A 160 -26.23 -18.47 -27.66
N ILE A 161 -27.17 -19.27 -28.17
CA ILE A 161 -26.94 -20.23 -29.27
C ILE A 161 -26.44 -19.50 -30.51
N ALA A 162 -27.14 -18.47 -30.96
CA ALA A 162 -26.76 -17.68 -32.14
C ALA A 162 -25.37 -17.03 -31.98
N SER A 163 -25.03 -16.55 -30.78
CA SER A 163 -23.69 -16.00 -30.49
C SER A 163 -22.60 -17.07 -30.58
N TYR A 164 -22.87 -18.28 -30.11
CA TYR A 164 -21.92 -19.40 -30.23
C TYR A 164 -21.77 -19.85 -31.68
N GLU A 165 -22.87 -19.99 -32.44
CA GLU A 165 -22.84 -20.31 -33.88
C GLU A 165 -22.02 -19.30 -34.68
N LYS A 166 -22.20 -18.00 -34.41
CA LYS A 166 -21.38 -16.95 -35.03
C LYS A 166 -19.89 -17.11 -34.71
N SER A 167 -19.56 -17.48 -33.48
CA SER A 167 -18.17 -17.73 -33.06
C SER A 167 -17.60 -18.98 -33.73
N VAL A 168 -18.39 -20.05 -33.87
CA VAL A 168 -18.01 -21.27 -34.60
C VAL A 168 -17.65 -20.93 -36.05
N ASN A 169 -18.53 -20.20 -36.74
CA ASN A 169 -18.31 -19.78 -38.12
C ASN A 169 -17.04 -18.94 -38.27
N TYR A 170 -16.82 -17.98 -37.36
CA TYR A 170 -15.61 -17.17 -37.33
C TYR A 170 -14.33 -18.02 -37.22
N TYR A 171 -14.30 -18.98 -36.29
CA TYR A 171 -13.12 -19.82 -36.12
C TYR A 171 -12.91 -20.79 -37.28
N GLN A 172 -13.99 -21.32 -37.86
CA GLN A 172 -13.91 -22.14 -39.07
C GLN A 172 -13.36 -21.36 -40.26
N GLU A 173 -13.82 -20.12 -40.47
CA GLU A 173 -13.31 -19.21 -41.50
C GLU A 173 -11.81 -18.93 -41.31
N LYS A 174 -11.37 -18.66 -40.08
CA LYS A 174 -9.94 -18.45 -39.79
C LYS A 174 -9.08 -19.70 -39.99
N LEU A 175 -9.61 -20.89 -39.71
CA LEU A 175 -8.92 -22.16 -39.92
C LEU A 175 -8.83 -22.59 -41.38
N ALA A 176 -9.69 -22.03 -42.25
CA ALA A 176 -9.68 -22.26 -43.69
C ALA A 176 -8.60 -21.46 -44.44
N ILE A 177 -7.88 -20.55 -43.76
CA ILE A 177 -6.78 -19.78 -44.35
C ILE A 177 -5.50 -20.66 -44.33
N ASP A 178 -5.05 -21.09 -45.50
CA ASP A 178 -3.91 -22.01 -45.66
C ASP A 178 -2.54 -21.43 -45.27
N THR A 179 -2.43 -20.11 -45.08
CA THR A 179 -1.18 -19.43 -44.73
C THR A 179 -0.92 -19.32 -43.23
N LEU A 180 -1.77 -19.93 -42.39
CA LEU A 180 -1.59 -19.89 -40.93
C LEU A 180 -0.35 -20.67 -40.46
N SER A 181 0.39 -20.09 -39.52
CA SER A 181 1.42 -20.82 -38.79
C SER A 181 0.81 -21.92 -37.91
N LYS A 182 1.58 -22.99 -37.66
CA LYS A 182 1.14 -24.16 -36.90
C LYS A 182 0.64 -23.82 -35.48
N ASP A 183 1.31 -22.90 -34.79
CA ASP A 183 0.94 -22.49 -33.42
C ASP A 183 -0.36 -21.69 -33.40
N VAL A 184 -0.56 -20.80 -34.36
CA VAL A 184 -1.79 -20.00 -34.49
C VAL A 184 -2.96 -20.90 -34.87
N ARG A 185 -2.74 -21.87 -35.78
CA ARG A 185 -3.76 -22.87 -36.17
C ARG A 185 -4.21 -23.68 -34.96
N LYS A 186 -3.26 -24.19 -34.16
CA LYS A 186 -3.56 -24.93 -32.93
C LYS A 186 -4.39 -24.10 -31.94
N GLY A 187 -4.06 -22.82 -31.76
CA GLY A 187 -4.84 -21.92 -30.91
C GLY A 187 -6.29 -21.73 -31.37
N TYR A 188 -6.52 -21.65 -32.68
CA TYR A 188 -7.87 -21.59 -33.24
C TYR A 188 -8.62 -22.92 -33.15
N GLU A 189 -7.97 -24.06 -33.35
CA GLU A 189 -8.58 -25.39 -33.17
C GLU A 189 -9.04 -25.61 -31.72
N GLU A 190 -8.21 -25.25 -30.75
CA GLU A 190 -8.56 -25.32 -29.32
C GLU A 190 -9.75 -24.41 -28.98
N SER A 191 -9.76 -23.20 -29.54
CA SER A 191 -10.86 -22.24 -29.38
C SER A 191 -12.16 -22.77 -30.00
N LEU A 192 -12.11 -23.30 -31.22
CA LEU A 192 -13.25 -23.91 -31.92
C LEU A 192 -13.81 -25.08 -31.11
N LYS A 193 -12.95 -25.97 -30.61
CA LYS A 193 -13.36 -27.11 -29.76
C LYS A 193 -14.08 -26.64 -28.50
N LYS A 194 -13.57 -25.58 -27.85
CA LYS A 194 -14.20 -24.99 -26.66
C LYS A 194 -15.56 -24.37 -26.98
N VAL A 195 -15.67 -23.64 -28.08
CA VAL A 195 -16.93 -23.03 -28.51
C VAL A 195 -17.97 -24.09 -28.89
N ASN A 196 -17.60 -25.09 -29.68
CA ASN A 196 -18.51 -26.20 -30.04
C ASN A 196 -19.03 -26.93 -28.80
N LYS A 197 -18.15 -27.22 -27.83
CA LYS A 197 -18.57 -27.84 -26.56
C LYS A 197 -19.58 -26.99 -25.79
N ASN A 198 -19.41 -25.66 -25.79
CA ASN A 198 -20.34 -24.73 -25.14
C ASN A 198 -21.66 -24.59 -25.93
N LEU A 199 -21.60 -24.59 -27.26
CA LEU A 199 -22.80 -24.59 -28.11
C LEU A 199 -23.64 -25.83 -27.84
N GLU A 200 -23.02 -27.01 -27.88
CA GLU A 200 -23.69 -28.27 -27.58
C GLU A 200 -24.29 -28.29 -26.17
N SER A 201 -23.56 -27.76 -25.17
CA SER A 201 -24.06 -27.75 -23.80
C SER A 201 -25.29 -26.84 -23.66
N VAL A 202 -25.32 -25.67 -24.29
CA VAL A 202 -26.48 -24.76 -24.26
C VAL A 202 -27.66 -25.30 -25.07
N GLN A 203 -27.40 -25.96 -26.20
CA GLN A 203 -28.45 -26.60 -27.02
C GLN A 203 -29.10 -27.80 -26.31
N LYS A 204 -28.31 -28.59 -25.56
CA LYS A 204 -28.81 -29.76 -24.81
C LYS A 204 -29.47 -29.39 -23.48
N MET A 205 -29.26 -28.17 -22.99
CA MET A 205 -29.76 -27.72 -21.68
C MET A 205 -31.24 -27.38 -21.75
N SER A 206 -32.03 -27.82 -20.78
CA SER A 206 -33.43 -27.40 -20.66
C SER A 206 -33.54 -25.91 -20.28
N VAL A 207 -34.65 -25.26 -20.61
CA VAL A 207 -34.91 -23.84 -20.28
C VAL A 207 -34.73 -23.56 -18.78
N LYS A 208 -35.17 -24.50 -17.91
CA LYS A 208 -35.01 -24.39 -16.46
C LYS A 208 -33.55 -24.49 -16.01
N GLU A 209 -32.79 -25.40 -16.60
CA GLU A 209 -31.36 -25.54 -16.31
C GLU A 209 -30.56 -24.33 -16.80
N PHE A 210 -30.91 -23.78 -17.97
CA PHE A 210 -30.30 -22.55 -18.51
C PHE A 210 -30.55 -21.36 -17.60
N HIS A 211 -31.78 -21.21 -17.12
CA HIS A 211 -32.12 -20.16 -16.15
C HIS A 211 -31.32 -20.30 -14.85
N LYS A 212 -31.23 -21.53 -14.31
CA LYS A 212 -30.42 -21.81 -13.11
C LYS A 212 -28.95 -21.48 -13.33
N ASP A 213 -28.41 -21.73 -14.52
CA ASP A 213 -27.03 -21.39 -14.86
C ASP A 213 -26.80 -19.87 -14.88
N LYS A 214 -27.73 -19.11 -15.50
CA LYS A 214 -27.67 -17.64 -15.50
C LYS A 214 -27.78 -17.04 -14.10
N ILE A 215 -28.66 -17.59 -13.25
CA ILE A 215 -28.75 -17.19 -11.83
C ILE A 215 -27.43 -17.47 -11.11
N ARG A 216 -26.82 -18.63 -11.38
CA ARG A 216 -25.54 -19.01 -10.77
C ARG A 216 -24.43 -18.05 -11.17
N ASP A 217 -24.34 -17.68 -12.44
CA ASP A 217 -23.32 -16.77 -12.93
C ASP A 217 -23.49 -15.36 -12.36
N ALA A 218 -24.71 -14.80 -12.40
CA ALA A 218 -25.00 -13.52 -11.75
C ALA A 218 -24.70 -13.56 -10.23
N ALA A 219 -24.96 -14.68 -9.56
CA ALA A 219 -24.62 -14.84 -8.15
C ALA A 219 -23.11 -14.93 -7.88
N LYS A 220 -22.32 -15.49 -8.81
CA LYS A 220 -20.85 -15.49 -8.73
C LYS A 220 -20.31 -14.07 -8.82
N ASP A 221 -20.87 -13.24 -9.70
CA ASP A 221 -20.44 -11.85 -9.86
C ASP A 221 -20.65 -11.04 -8.58
N VAL A 222 -21.85 -11.12 -7.98
CA VAL A 222 -22.13 -10.51 -6.66
C VAL A 222 -21.11 -10.97 -5.61
N ARG A 223 -20.87 -12.29 -5.53
CA ARG A 223 -19.94 -12.87 -4.54
C ARG A 223 -18.51 -12.39 -4.76
N SER A 224 -18.06 -12.36 -6.02
CA SER A 224 -16.72 -11.92 -6.40
C SER A 224 -16.46 -10.46 -6.01
N LYS A 225 -17.43 -9.57 -6.27
CA LYS A 225 -17.35 -8.16 -5.86
C LYS A 225 -17.32 -8.00 -4.34
N ARG A 226 -18.18 -8.72 -3.60
CA ARG A 226 -18.15 -8.72 -2.12
C ARG A 226 -16.84 -9.24 -1.56
N ALA A 227 -16.32 -10.34 -2.13
CA ALA A 227 -15.04 -10.90 -1.73
C ALA A 227 -13.90 -9.91 -1.95
N SER A 228 -13.91 -9.17 -3.06
CA SER A 228 -12.93 -8.11 -3.34
C SER A 228 -13.01 -6.96 -2.33
N ALA A 229 -14.23 -6.57 -1.91
CA ALA A 229 -14.42 -5.54 -0.88
C ALA A 229 -13.90 -5.99 0.48
N ILE A 230 -14.23 -7.21 0.91
CA ILE A 230 -13.78 -7.82 2.16
C ILE A 230 -12.25 -7.98 2.16
N TRP A 231 -11.68 -8.42 1.04
CA TRP A 231 -10.23 -8.53 0.86
C TRP A 231 -9.53 -7.20 1.14
N CYS A 232 -10.07 -6.07 0.65
CA CYS A 232 -9.51 -4.74 0.93
C CYS A 232 -9.54 -4.41 2.44
N LEU A 233 -10.65 -4.70 3.13
CA LEU A 233 -10.77 -4.46 4.59
C LEU A 233 -9.79 -5.31 5.40
N ILE A 234 -9.64 -6.59 5.04
CA ILE A 234 -8.68 -7.50 5.67
C ILE A 234 -7.26 -6.93 5.52
N TRP A 235 -6.89 -6.49 4.32
CA TRP A 235 -5.55 -5.92 4.09
C TRP A 235 -5.33 -4.61 4.82
N ILE A 236 -6.35 -3.77 5.02
CA ILE A 236 -6.24 -2.59 5.89
C ILE A 236 -5.87 -3.00 7.31
N GLY A 237 -6.59 -3.96 7.89
CA GLY A 237 -6.28 -4.47 9.23
C GLY A 237 -4.88 -5.07 9.32
N LEU A 238 -4.51 -5.92 8.36
CA LEU A 238 -3.18 -6.52 8.28
C LEU A 238 -2.07 -5.48 8.12
N TYR A 239 -2.29 -4.45 7.30
CA TYR A 239 -1.33 -3.37 7.07
C TYR A 239 -1.08 -2.54 8.33
N ILE A 240 -2.14 -2.16 9.05
CA ILE A 240 -2.03 -1.40 10.31
C ILE A 240 -1.29 -2.24 11.37
N LEU A 241 -1.61 -3.53 11.48
CA LEU A 241 -0.93 -4.44 12.43
C LEU A 241 0.53 -4.68 12.04
N ALA A 242 0.81 -4.86 10.75
CA ALA A 242 2.15 -5.10 10.23
C ALA A 242 3.05 -3.90 10.47
N LEU A 243 2.56 -2.67 10.27
CA LEU A 243 3.31 -1.42 10.41
C LEU A 243 3.29 -0.87 11.84
N ARG A 244 3.36 -1.79 12.81
CA ARG A 244 3.60 -1.51 14.23
C ARG A 244 4.97 -2.04 14.71
N PRO A 245 6.09 -1.52 14.17
CA PRO A 245 7.44 -1.86 14.59
C PRO A 245 7.82 -1.26 15.95
N TYR A 246 8.86 -1.82 16.55
CA TYR A 246 9.56 -1.22 17.68
C TYR A 246 10.37 0.03 17.27
N GLY A 247 10.56 0.95 18.20
CA GLY A 247 11.29 2.19 17.99
C GLY A 247 12.77 1.99 17.63
N TYR A 248 13.44 0.94 18.15
CA TYR A 248 14.83 0.61 17.76
C TYR A 248 14.99 0.30 16.25
N MET A 249 13.91 0.12 15.49
CA MET A 249 13.99 -0.08 14.03
C MET A 249 13.88 1.21 13.21
N ILE A 250 14.04 2.38 13.84
CA ILE A 250 13.91 3.67 13.15
C ILE A 250 14.99 3.87 12.07
N SER A 251 16.22 3.48 12.35
CA SER A 251 17.39 3.65 11.49
C SER A 251 17.29 2.82 10.20
N LYS A 252 16.96 1.53 10.33
CA LYS A 252 16.68 0.62 9.21
C LYS A 252 15.55 1.15 8.32
N ARG A 253 14.56 1.81 8.93
CA ARG A 253 13.42 2.38 8.22
C ARG A 253 13.69 3.69 7.50
N ARG A 254 14.70 4.48 7.86
CA ARG A 254 15.02 5.70 7.07
C ARG A 254 15.42 5.38 5.63
N VAL A 255 16.02 4.21 5.38
CA VAL A 255 16.36 3.75 4.02
C VAL A 255 15.11 3.36 3.25
N GLU A 256 14.22 2.58 3.86
CA GLU A 256 12.95 2.19 3.23
C GLU A 256 12.01 3.37 3.02
N ALA A 257 11.92 4.27 4.01
CA ALA A 257 11.14 5.50 3.91
C ALA A 257 11.56 6.33 2.70
N LYS A 258 12.87 6.35 2.35
CA LYS A 258 13.35 6.96 1.11
C LYS A 258 12.80 6.25 -0.13
N ILE A 259 12.82 4.92 -0.17
CA ILE A 259 12.27 4.13 -1.30
C ILE A 259 10.76 4.37 -1.45
N TYR A 260 9.99 4.24 -0.36
CA TYR A 260 8.54 4.50 -0.36
C TYR A 260 8.22 5.96 -0.69
N SER A 261 9.04 6.92 -0.23
CA SER A 261 8.89 8.34 -0.59
C SER A 261 9.18 8.59 -2.07
N GLY A 262 10.17 7.90 -2.66
CA GLY A 262 10.48 7.99 -4.07
C GLY A 262 9.37 7.41 -4.95
N MET A 263 8.82 6.25 -4.56
CA MET A 263 7.67 5.65 -5.23
C MET A 263 6.41 6.52 -5.10
N ARG A 264 6.16 7.07 -3.90
CA ARG A 264 5.08 8.04 -3.67
C ARG A 264 5.24 9.27 -4.57
N TYR A 265 6.44 9.82 -4.62
CA TYR A 265 6.73 10.99 -5.43
C TYR A 265 6.48 10.70 -6.92
N ALA A 266 7.02 9.60 -7.44
CA ALA A 266 6.79 9.18 -8.83
C ALA A 266 5.29 9.00 -9.15
N LEU A 267 4.55 8.31 -8.27
CA LEU A 267 3.11 8.10 -8.42
C LEU A 267 2.33 9.43 -8.47
N PHE A 268 2.55 10.31 -7.49
CA PHE A 268 1.86 11.59 -7.42
C PHE A 268 2.32 12.56 -8.50
N THR A 269 3.53 12.40 -9.04
CA THR A 269 4.02 13.16 -10.19
C THR A 269 3.26 12.77 -11.45
N ILE A 270 3.09 11.47 -11.71
CA ILE A 270 2.31 10.99 -12.87
C ILE A 270 0.83 11.39 -12.73
N ALA A 271 0.23 11.18 -11.55
CA ALA A 271 -1.13 11.61 -11.31
C ALA A 271 -1.28 13.14 -11.41
N GLY A 272 -0.31 13.90 -10.89
CA GLY A 272 -0.26 15.35 -10.99
C GLY A 272 -0.11 15.84 -12.43
N ALA A 273 0.67 15.14 -13.26
CA ALA A 273 0.79 15.46 -14.68
C ALA A 273 -0.53 15.26 -15.43
N LEU A 274 -1.27 14.18 -15.14
CA LEU A 274 -2.60 13.94 -15.71
C LEU A 274 -3.62 15.02 -15.29
N LEU A 275 -3.60 15.41 -14.02
CA LEU A 275 -4.45 16.50 -13.51
C LEU A 275 -4.05 17.86 -14.10
N GLY A 276 -2.75 18.12 -14.26
CA GLY A 276 -2.23 19.32 -14.91
C GLY A 276 -2.63 19.40 -16.38
N ALA A 277 -2.57 18.28 -17.10
CA ALA A 277 -3.03 18.19 -18.48
C ALA A 277 -4.55 18.44 -18.60
N ALA A 278 -5.36 17.93 -17.67
CA ALA A 278 -6.79 18.25 -17.62
C ALA A 278 -7.00 19.75 -17.39
N ALA A 279 -6.33 20.34 -16.39
CA ALA A 279 -6.49 21.75 -16.06
C ALA A 279 -6.01 22.71 -17.16
N SER A 280 -5.04 22.30 -17.98
CA SER A 280 -4.52 23.15 -19.07
C SER A 280 -5.42 23.15 -20.33
N MET A 281 -6.40 22.25 -20.42
CA MET A 281 -7.35 22.24 -21.53
C MET A 281 -8.35 23.40 -21.36
N GLN A 282 -8.27 24.39 -22.25
CA GLN A 282 -9.20 25.53 -22.25
C GLN A 282 -10.37 25.24 -23.19
N VAL A 283 -11.57 25.64 -22.76
CA VAL A 283 -12.76 25.60 -23.61
C VAL A 283 -12.68 26.74 -24.62
N THR A 284 -12.77 26.43 -25.90
CA THR A 284 -12.70 27.40 -26.98
C THR A 284 -14.11 27.67 -27.51
N THR A 285 -14.43 28.94 -27.71
CA THR A 285 -15.66 29.34 -28.42
C THR A 285 -15.28 29.83 -29.80
N TYR A 286 -15.83 29.20 -30.82
CA TYR A 286 -15.68 29.60 -32.21
C TYR A 286 -16.81 30.56 -32.57
N ILE A 287 -16.45 31.73 -33.09
CA ILE A 287 -17.41 32.71 -33.63
C ILE A 287 -17.22 32.71 -35.14
N THR A 288 -18.15 32.10 -35.87
CA THR A 288 -18.13 32.09 -37.33
C THR A 288 -18.98 33.25 -37.83
N LYS A 289 -18.38 34.18 -38.57
CA LYS A 289 -19.08 35.25 -39.29
C LYS A 289 -19.32 34.81 -40.73
N TRP A 290 -20.58 34.83 -41.14
CA TRP A 290 -21.00 34.48 -42.49
C TRP A 290 -21.00 35.72 -43.39
N SER A 291 -21.00 35.49 -44.72
CA SER A 291 -20.99 36.57 -45.72
C SER A 291 -22.24 37.44 -45.71
N ASP A 292 -23.32 36.97 -45.08
CA ASP A 292 -24.58 37.70 -44.86
C ASP A 292 -24.55 38.60 -43.61
N GLY A 293 -23.43 38.64 -42.87
CA GLY A 293 -23.27 39.41 -41.65
C GLY A 293 -23.78 38.72 -40.38
N SER A 294 -24.36 37.51 -40.49
CA SER A 294 -24.79 36.73 -39.33
C SER A 294 -23.59 36.10 -38.61
N THR A 295 -23.75 35.89 -37.30
CA THR A 295 -22.74 35.22 -36.46
C THR A 295 -23.34 33.95 -35.88
N THR A 296 -22.71 32.80 -36.12
CA THR A 296 -22.98 31.57 -35.38
C THR A 296 -21.88 31.34 -34.34
N ARG A 297 -22.29 30.90 -33.15
CA ARG A 297 -21.38 30.66 -32.02
C ARG A 297 -21.42 29.17 -31.69
N ASP A 298 -20.31 28.49 -31.95
CA ASP A 298 -20.12 27.07 -31.63
C ASP A 298 -19.10 26.93 -30.51
N SER A 299 -19.22 25.87 -29.71
CA SER A 299 -18.30 25.61 -28.60
C SER A 299 -17.91 24.14 -28.54
N ASP A 300 -16.63 23.90 -28.29
CA ASP A 300 -16.08 22.58 -28.01
C ASP A 300 -16.24 22.14 -26.54
N ALA A 301 -16.92 22.96 -25.72
CA ALA A 301 -17.00 22.80 -24.26
C ALA A 301 -17.33 21.39 -23.82
N LEU A 302 -18.31 20.75 -24.46
CA LEU A 302 -18.79 19.42 -24.08
C LEU A 302 -17.71 18.35 -24.32
N GLY A 303 -16.98 18.44 -25.44
CA GLY A 303 -15.88 17.54 -25.76
C GLY A 303 -14.68 17.74 -24.84
N VAL A 304 -14.31 19.00 -24.60
CA VAL A 304 -13.17 19.35 -23.73
C VAL A 304 -13.43 18.94 -22.28
N LEU A 305 -14.61 19.25 -21.73
CA LEU A 305 -14.99 18.85 -20.36
C LEU A 305 -15.03 17.31 -20.21
N ALA A 306 -15.52 16.58 -21.21
CA ALA A 306 -15.54 15.12 -21.18
C ALA A 306 -14.12 14.55 -21.10
N ILE A 307 -13.19 15.08 -21.90
CA ILE A 307 -11.78 14.67 -21.86
C ILE A 307 -11.16 15.01 -20.50
N GLN A 308 -11.37 16.21 -19.96
CA GLN A 308 -10.88 16.58 -18.62
C GLN A 308 -11.33 15.60 -17.54
N ILE A 309 -12.62 15.24 -17.54
CA ILE A 309 -13.17 14.25 -16.60
C ILE A 309 -12.47 12.89 -16.78
N ILE A 310 -12.25 12.45 -18.02
CA ILE A 310 -11.53 11.18 -18.29
C ILE A 310 -10.11 11.22 -17.70
N PHE A 311 -9.35 12.30 -17.91
CA PHE A 311 -8.00 12.44 -17.34
C PHE A 311 -8.00 12.43 -15.81
N ILE A 312 -8.96 13.10 -15.17
CA ILE A 312 -9.11 13.09 -13.71
C ILE A 312 -9.45 11.68 -13.22
N LEU A 313 -10.41 11.00 -13.86
CA LEU A 313 -10.79 9.63 -13.50
C LEU A 313 -9.64 8.64 -13.68
N LEU A 314 -8.84 8.79 -14.74
CA LEU A 314 -7.64 7.99 -14.97
C LEU A 314 -6.58 8.21 -13.87
N ALA A 315 -6.33 9.46 -13.48
CA ALA A 315 -5.40 9.77 -12.40
C ALA A 315 -5.85 9.15 -11.07
N ILE A 316 -7.15 9.24 -10.75
CA ILE A 316 -7.72 8.61 -9.55
C ILE A 316 -7.59 7.09 -9.63
N ALA A 317 -8.01 6.48 -10.73
CA ALA A 317 -7.95 5.03 -10.92
C ALA A 317 -6.52 4.48 -10.77
N LEU A 318 -5.53 5.17 -11.34
CA LEU A 318 -4.11 4.82 -11.21
C LEU A 318 -3.67 4.77 -9.75
N VAL A 319 -3.98 5.83 -8.98
CA VAL A 319 -3.63 5.90 -7.54
C VAL A 319 -4.32 4.79 -6.75
N LEU A 320 -5.59 4.52 -7.02
CA LEU A 320 -6.36 3.48 -6.34
C LEU A 320 -5.82 2.06 -6.62
N VAL A 321 -5.47 1.75 -7.87
CA VAL A 321 -4.88 0.45 -8.25
C VAL A 321 -3.53 0.25 -7.57
N ILE A 322 -2.67 1.26 -7.60
CA ILE A 322 -1.34 1.17 -7.02
C ILE A 322 -1.42 1.06 -5.49
N ALA A 323 -2.34 1.77 -4.83
CA ALA A 323 -2.57 1.64 -3.40
C ALA A 323 -2.89 0.19 -2.98
N ARG A 324 -3.65 -0.57 -3.78
CA ARG A 324 -3.95 -1.99 -3.53
C ARG A 324 -2.74 -2.91 -3.63
N ILE A 325 -1.77 -2.58 -4.46
CA ILE A 325 -0.52 -3.36 -4.58
C ILE A 325 0.41 -3.00 -3.41
N VAL A 326 0.57 -1.70 -3.16
CA VAL A 326 1.47 -1.19 -2.11
C VAL A 326 1.02 -1.67 -0.73
N ILE A 327 -0.28 -1.71 -0.43
CA ILE A 327 -0.76 -2.18 0.88
C ILE A 327 -0.35 -3.63 1.16
N VAL A 328 -0.41 -4.50 0.15
CA VAL A 328 -0.03 -5.92 0.27
C VAL A 328 1.47 -6.05 0.49
N VAL A 329 2.28 -5.41 -0.35
CA VAL A 329 3.74 -5.45 -0.26
C VAL A 329 4.20 -4.91 1.10
N ALA A 330 3.70 -3.74 1.50
CA ALA A 330 4.07 -3.11 2.75
C ALA A 330 3.62 -3.92 3.98
N ALA A 331 2.44 -4.54 3.92
CA ALA A 331 1.98 -5.43 4.99
C ALA A 331 2.87 -6.68 5.11
N ILE A 332 3.18 -7.35 3.99
CA ILE A 332 4.04 -8.55 3.99
C ILE A 332 5.45 -8.21 4.49
N SER A 333 6.08 -7.18 3.92
CA SER A 333 7.41 -6.71 4.36
C SER A 333 7.39 -6.29 5.84
N GLY A 334 6.32 -5.63 6.29
CA GLY A 334 6.11 -5.25 7.68
C GLY A 334 6.04 -6.47 8.60
N PHE A 335 5.30 -7.52 8.21
CA PHE A 335 5.20 -8.75 9.00
C PHE A 335 6.54 -9.48 9.10
N ILE A 336 7.22 -9.71 7.98
CA ILE A 336 8.52 -10.40 7.96
C ILE A 336 9.54 -9.69 8.85
N ARG A 337 9.51 -8.35 8.88
CA ARG A 337 10.49 -7.54 9.60
C ARG A 337 10.14 -7.37 11.09
N ASN A 338 8.88 -7.11 11.41
CA ASN A 338 8.46 -6.67 12.74
C ASN A 338 8.00 -7.81 13.64
N TYR A 339 7.80 -9.00 13.06
CA TYR A 339 7.30 -10.17 13.77
C TYR A 339 8.14 -11.39 13.43
N ASP A 340 8.54 -12.13 14.45
CA ASP A 340 9.10 -13.47 14.26
C ASP A 340 7.96 -14.43 13.93
N LEU A 341 7.69 -14.57 12.63
CA LEU A 341 6.62 -15.41 12.10
C LEU A 341 6.79 -16.88 12.52
N ILE A 342 8.04 -17.35 12.71
CA ILE A 342 8.34 -18.72 13.13
C ILE A 342 7.96 -18.91 14.60
N ALA A 343 8.31 -17.96 15.48
CA ALA A 343 7.92 -18.01 16.88
C ALA A 343 6.40 -17.90 17.06
N ILE A 344 5.73 -17.07 16.27
CA ILE A 344 4.27 -16.94 16.28
C ILE A 344 3.60 -18.23 15.81
N ALA A 345 4.09 -18.83 14.71
CA ALA A 345 3.59 -20.11 14.22
C ALA A 345 3.74 -21.20 15.28
N LYS A 346 4.92 -21.33 15.91
CA LYS A 346 5.15 -22.31 17.00
C LYS A 346 4.17 -22.12 18.16
N LYS A 347 3.91 -20.86 18.59
CA LYS A 347 2.94 -20.56 19.65
C LYS A 347 1.51 -20.91 19.28
N LEU A 348 1.11 -20.65 18.03
CA LEU A 348 -0.21 -21.01 17.52
C LEU A 348 -0.40 -22.53 17.45
N PHE A 349 0.58 -23.26 16.90
CA PHE A 349 0.54 -24.72 16.83
C PHE A 349 0.50 -25.36 18.23
N ALA A 350 1.31 -24.87 19.17
CA ALA A 350 1.29 -25.33 20.55
C ALA A 350 -0.07 -25.08 21.23
N ARG A 351 -0.71 -23.92 20.99
CA ARG A 351 -2.06 -23.63 21.51
C ARG A 351 -3.14 -24.51 20.88
N THR A 352 -3.08 -24.78 19.57
CA THR A 352 -4.02 -25.69 18.93
C THR A 352 -3.86 -27.12 19.44
N GLU A 353 -2.63 -27.57 19.71
CA GLU A 353 -2.39 -28.89 20.26
C GLU A 353 -2.91 -29.02 21.71
N GLN A 354 -2.76 -27.96 22.52
CA GLN A 354 -3.35 -27.88 23.86
C GLN A 354 -4.89 -27.87 23.82
N ALA A 355 -5.49 -27.11 22.89
CA ALA A 355 -6.94 -27.07 22.72
C ALA A 355 -7.51 -28.43 22.29
N VAL A 356 -6.82 -29.16 21.40
CA VAL A 356 -7.23 -30.50 20.98
C VAL A 356 -7.10 -31.53 22.11
N LYS A 357 -6.12 -31.38 23.01
CA LYS A 357 -5.95 -32.23 24.19
C LYS A 357 -6.97 -31.96 25.31
N GLN A 358 -7.63 -30.80 25.33
CA GLN A 358 -8.69 -30.49 26.30
C GLN A 358 -10.10 -30.89 25.84
N VAL A 359 -10.25 -31.23 24.55
CA VAL A 359 -11.53 -31.67 23.95
C VAL A 359 -11.60 -33.20 23.83
N LYS A 360 -10.50 -33.91 24.10
CA LYS A 360 -10.46 -35.36 24.35
C LYS A 360 -10.45 -35.59 25.85
#